data_AF-A0A7W7P5I9-F1
#
_entry.id   AF-A0A7W7P5I9-F1
#
_cell.length_a   1.000
_cell.length_b   1.000
_cell.length_c   1.000
_cell.angle_alpha   90.00
_cell.angle_beta   90.00
_cell.angle_gamma   90.00
#
_symmetry.space_group_name_H-M   'P 1'
#
loop_
_entity.id
_entity.type
_entity.pdbx_description
1 polymer ?
#
loop_
_entity_poly.entity_id
_entity_poly.type
_entity_poly.pdbx_seq_one_letter_code
_entity_poly.pdbx_strand_id
1 'polypeptide(L)'
;MKAKDVENIEYGNQRMRDEDFEKVCSIYEDFSRWITYEGPLDSPKVTWQVADSAQRAAVYLVQRNPELLAGSGLSLEEWQARHEDVLQSLVEEERLLRQGEDE
;
A
#
# COMPACT_ATOMS: atom_id res chain seq x y z
N MET A 1 -4.45 2.03 -41.17
CA MET A 1 -5.28 1.91 -39.96
C MET A 1 -4.47 2.47 -38.81
N LYS A 2 -5.00 3.45 -38.06
CA LYS A 2 -4.27 4.03 -36.92
C LYS A 2 -4.18 2.98 -35.79
N ALA A 3 -3.00 2.86 -35.18
CA ALA A 3 -2.80 2.01 -34.01
C ALA A 3 -3.76 2.47 -32.90
N LYS A 4 -4.49 1.52 -32.32
CA LYS A 4 -5.33 1.80 -31.15
C LYS A 4 -4.41 1.83 -29.94
N ASP A 5 -4.21 3.02 -29.38
CA ASP A 5 -3.53 3.18 -28.10
C ASP A 5 -4.31 2.42 -27.03
N VAL A 6 -3.60 1.60 -26.26
CA VAL A 6 -4.14 0.87 -25.13
C VAL A 6 -4.27 1.87 -23.99
N GLU A 7 -5.44 2.49 -23.85
CA GLU A 7 -5.70 3.40 -22.74
C GLU A 7 -5.86 2.61 -21.42
N ASN A 8 -5.26 3.17 -20.38
CA ASN A 8 -5.19 2.63 -19.02
C ASN A 8 -6.60 2.50 -18.41
N ILE A 9 -6.85 1.38 -17.75
CA ILE A 9 -8.13 1.01 -17.13
C ILE A 9 -8.24 1.67 -15.73
N GLU A 10 -8.09 3.00 -15.63
CA GLU A 10 -8.05 3.70 -14.33
C GLU A 10 -9.40 4.24 -13.82
N TYR A 11 -10.52 3.92 -14.46
CA TYR A 11 -11.84 4.27 -13.91
C TYR A 11 -12.80 3.08 -14.05
N GLY A 12 -13.16 2.48 -12.91
CA GLY A 12 -13.88 1.21 -12.75
C GLY A 12 -15.32 1.13 -13.30
N ASN A 13 -15.55 1.55 -14.55
CA ASN A 13 -16.85 1.50 -15.23
C ASN A 13 -16.83 0.75 -16.58
N GLN A 14 -15.78 0.00 -16.91
CA GLN A 14 -15.81 -0.95 -18.03
C GLN A 14 -15.76 -2.39 -17.53
N ARG A 15 -16.94 -3.00 -17.41
CA ARG A 15 -17.05 -4.47 -17.31
C ARG A 15 -16.80 -5.02 -18.70
N MET A 16 -15.84 -5.93 -18.84
CA MET A 16 -15.65 -6.71 -20.06
C MET A 16 -16.96 -7.46 -20.34
N ARG A 17 -17.45 -7.41 -21.59
CA ARG A 17 -18.64 -8.17 -21.98
C ARG A 17 -18.26 -9.65 -22.04
N ASP A 18 -19.20 -10.54 -21.72
CA ASP A 18 -18.96 -11.99 -21.66
C ASP A 18 -18.40 -12.55 -22.98
N GLU A 19 -18.83 -12.01 -24.13
CA GLU A 19 -18.32 -12.38 -25.46
C GLU A 19 -16.83 -12.02 -25.65
N ASP A 20 -16.41 -10.87 -25.12
CA ASP A 20 -15.02 -10.42 -25.19
C ASP A 20 -14.15 -11.23 -24.23
N PHE A 21 -14.71 -11.65 -23.09
CA PHE A 21 -14.07 -12.53 -22.11
C PHE A 21 -13.84 -13.94 -22.66
N GLU A 22 -14.85 -14.55 -23.29
CA GLU A 22 -14.71 -15.86 -23.95
C GLU A 22 -13.63 -15.82 -25.04
N LYS A 23 -13.59 -14.73 -25.81
CA LYS A 23 -12.58 -14.56 -26.85
C LYS A 23 -11.17 -14.49 -26.27
N VAL A 24 -10.96 -13.75 -25.18
CA VAL A 24 -9.66 -13.68 -24.50
C VAL A 24 -9.26 -15.05 -23.94
N CYS A 25 -10.18 -15.75 -23.27
CA CYS A 25 -9.92 -17.09 -22.72
C CYS A 25 -9.63 -18.12 -23.82
N SER A 26 -10.19 -17.97 -25.02
CA SER A 26 -9.92 -18.86 -26.15
C SER A 26 -8.54 -18.68 -26.78
N ILE A 27 -7.93 -17.50 -26.63
CA ILE A 27 -6.60 -17.18 -27.19
C ILE A 27 -5.51 -17.42 -26.15
N TYR A 28 -5.83 -17.16 -24.89
CA TYR A 28 -4.93 -17.29 -23.76
C TYR A 28 -5.56 -18.24 -22.73
N GLU A 29 -5.36 -19.55 -22.92
CA GLU A 29 -5.88 -20.57 -21.99
C GLU A 29 -5.41 -20.30 -20.54
N ASP A 30 -4.19 -19.79 -20.37
CA ASP A 30 -3.64 -19.41 -19.06
C ASP A 30 -4.35 -18.22 -18.42
N PHE A 31 -4.99 -17.35 -19.22
CA PHE A 31 -5.73 -16.19 -18.71
C PHE A 31 -6.96 -16.65 -17.94
N SER A 32 -7.68 -17.65 -18.44
CA SER A 32 -8.80 -18.28 -17.72
C SER A 32 -8.37 -18.83 -16.35
N ARG A 33 -7.15 -19.37 -16.28
CA ARG A 33 -6.61 -19.96 -15.05
C ARG A 33 -6.32 -18.90 -13.98
N TRP A 34 -5.96 -17.68 -14.37
CA TRP A 34 -5.64 -16.58 -13.47
C TRP A 34 -6.87 -15.98 -12.76
N ILE A 35 -8.03 -16.02 -13.43
CA ILE A 35 -9.30 -15.44 -12.96
C ILE A 35 -10.14 -16.46 -12.20
N THR A 36 -9.97 -17.76 -12.50
CA THR A 36 -10.82 -18.84 -11.96
C THR A 36 -10.21 -19.53 -10.74
N TYR A 37 -8.94 -19.28 -10.42
CA TYR A 37 -8.29 -19.91 -9.28
C TYR A 37 -8.04 -18.91 -8.14
N GLU A 38 -8.91 -18.98 -7.12
CA GLU A 38 -8.48 -18.94 -5.71
C GLU A 38 -7.60 -20.19 -5.42
N GLY A 39 -6.49 -20.31 -6.13
CA GLY A 39 -5.48 -21.35 -5.92
C GLY A 39 -4.47 -20.89 -4.88
N PRO A 40 -3.80 -21.82 -4.16
CA PRO A 40 -2.92 -21.45 -3.06
C PRO A 40 -1.85 -20.52 -3.59
N LEU A 41 -1.81 -19.32 -3.04
CA LEU A 41 -0.69 -18.42 -3.17
C LEU A 41 0.50 -19.18 -2.58
N ASP A 42 1.28 -19.86 -3.42
CA ASP A 42 2.65 -20.17 -3.10
C ASP A 42 3.26 -18.82 -2.78
N SER A 43 3.24 -18.46 -1.50
CA SER A 43 3.70 -17.17 -1.02
C SER A 43 5.13 -17.08 -1.49
N PRO A 44 5.44 -16.26 -2.53
CA PRO A 44 6.81 -15.86 -2.65
C PRO A 44 7.08 -15.21 -1.30
N LYS A 45 8.24 -15.48 -0.69
CA LYS A 45 8.71 -14.59 0.37
C LYS A 45 8.92 -13.23 -0.27
N VAL A 46 7.83 -12.50 -0.46
CA VAL A 46 7.80 -11.11 -0.84
C VAL A 46 8.31 -10.45 0.41
N THR A 47 9.55 -9.98 0.36
CA THR A 47 10.05 -8.99 1.29
C THR A 47 9.19 -7.76 1.01
N TRP A 48 8.03 -7.68 1.65
CA TRP A 48 7.20 -6.49 1.62
C TRP A 48 8.07 -5.40 2.24
N GLN A 49 8.72 -4.61 1.39
CA GLN A 49 9.25 -3.34 1.81
C GLN A 49 8.00 -2.54 2.19
N VAL A 50 7.72 -2.47 3.49
CA VAL A 50 6.81 -1.47 4.01
C VAL A 50 7.37 -0.16 3.46
N ALA A 51 6.63 0.47 2.54
CA ALA A 51 7.06 1.74 1.99
C ALA A 51 7.36 2.66 3.17
N ASP A 52 8.50 3.36 3.17
CA ASP A 52 8.94 4.19 4.30
C ASP A 52 7.83 5.14 4.78
N SER A 53 6.93 5.55 3.89
CA SER A 53 5.71 6.32 4.18
C SER A 53 4.71 5.61 5.10
N ALA A 54 4.46 4.31 4.91
CA ALA A 54 3.53 3.53 5.73
C ALA A 54 4.11 3.28 7.13
N GLN A 55 5.41 3.03 7.24
CA GLN A 55 6.09 2.91 8.53
C GLN A 55 6.04 4.25 9.28
N ARG A 56 6.36 5.36 8.59
CA ARG A 56 6.26 6.71 9.17
C ARG A 56 4.85 7.03 9.66
N ALA A 57 3.83 6.72 8.85
CA ALA A 57 2.43 6.97 9.22
C ALA A 57 2.02 6.16 10.46
N ALA A 58 2.44 4.89 10.55
CA ALA A 58 2.17 4.05 11.72
C ALA A 58 2.87 4.61 12.97
N VAL A 59 4.13 5.07 12.84
CA VAL A 59 4.86 5.70 13.94
C VAL A 59 4.18 6.97 14.41
N TYR A 60 3.78 7.84 13.47
CA TYR A 60 3.05 9.06 13.77
C TYR A 60 1.74 8.79 14.52
N LEU A 61 0.99 7.78 14.07
CA LEU A 61 -0.31 7.44 14.66
C LEU A 61 -0.17 6.98 16.11
N VAL A 62 0.82 6.13 16.40
CA VAL A 62 1.12 5.67 17.77
C VAL A 62 1.65 6.79 18.65
N GLN A 63 2.48 7.70 18.10
CA GLN A 63 2.96 8.87 18.84
C GLN A 63 1.80 9.76 19.31
N ARG A 64 0.75 9.91 18.49
CA ARG A 64 -0.45 10.70 18.82
C ARG A 64 -1.44 9.96 19.71
N ASN A 65 -1.43 8.63 19.69
CA ASN A 65 -2.38 7.76 20.37
C ASN A 65 -1.63 6.58 21.05
N PRO A 66 -0.96 6.80 22.20
CA PRO A 66 -0.17 5.77 22.88
C PRO A 66 -0.96 4.51 23.26
N GLU A 67 -2.29 4.61 23.40
CA GLU A 67 -3.20 3.49 23.65
C GLU A 67 -3.19 2.44 22.54
N LEU A 68 -2.75 2.78 21.33
CA LEU A 68 -2.60 1.82 20.23
C LEU A 68 -1.50 0.79 20.48
N LEU A 69 -0.64 1.01 21.48
CA LEU A 69 0.32 0.01 21.95
C LEU A 69 -0.32 -1.06 22.84
N ALA A 70 -1.58 -0.90 23.25
CA ALA A 70 -2.27 -1.89 24.07
C ALA A 70 -2.31 -3.26 23.37
N GLY A 71 -1.81 -4.30 24.06
CA GLY A 71 -1.74 -5.65 23.51
C GLY A 71 -0.52 -5.94 22.63
N SER A 72 0.35 -4.97 22.36
CA SER A 72 1.62 -5.18 21.64
C SER A 72 2.72 -5.84 22.49
N GLY A 73 2.56 -5.84 23.81
CA GLY A 73 3.57 -6.33 24.76
C GLY A 73 4.79 -5.41 24.91
N LEU A 74 4.75 -4.20 24.36
CA LEU A 74 5.80 -3.19 24.46
C LEU A 74 5.40 -2.05 25.37
N SER A 75 6.35 -1.54 26.15
CA SER A 75 6.18 -0.25 26.83
C SER A 75 6.31 0.90 25.81
N LEU A 76 5.77 2.06 26.17
CA LEU A 76 5.90 3.27 25.35
C LEU A 76 7.38 3.67 25.18
N GLU A 77 8.19 3.55 26.23
CA GLU A 77 9.61 3.88 26.21
C GLU A 77 10.40 2.93 25.29
N GLU A 78 10.11 1.63 25.35
CA GLU A 78 10.72 0.63 24.46
C GLU A 78 10.34 0.87 23.01
N TRP A 79 9.09 1.24 22.75
CA TRP A 79 8.62 1.55 21.42
C TRP A 79 9.27 2.83 20.86
N GLN A 80 9.40 3.88 21.68
CA GLN A 80 10.06 5.13 21.32
C GLN A 80 11.53 4.90 20.98
N ALA A 81 12.25 4.14 21.81
CA ALA A 81 13.66 3.81 21.57
C ALA A 81 13.86 3.05 20.24
N ARG A 82 12.91 2.20 19.84
CA ARG A 82 12.97 1.47 18.55
C ARG A 82 12.72 2.34 17.32
N HIS A 83 12.04 3.47 17.48
CA HIS A 83 11.62 4.34 16.37
C HIS A 83 12.18 5.76 16.50
N GLU A 84 13.25 5.95 17.29
CA GLU A 84 13.82 7.26 17.60
C GLU A 84 14.13 8.08 16.34
N ASP A 85 14.79 7.47 15.35
CA ASP A 85 15.15 8.13 14.08
C ASP A 85 13.92 8.67 13.33
N VAL A 86 12.84 7.90 13.31
CA VAL A 86 11.58 8.27 12.64
C VAL A 86 10.88 9.39 13.43
N LEU A 87 10.87 9.30 14.76
CA LEU A 87 10.30 10.31 15.63
C LEU A 87 11.03 11.65 15.51
N GLN A 88 12.36 11.65 15.47
CA GLN A 88 13.15 12.87 15.26
C GLN A 88 12.86 13.51 13.91
N SER A 89 12.78 12.70 12.85
CA SER A 89 12.42 13.20 11.52
C SER A 89 11.03 13.85 11.49
N LEU A 90 10.03 13.24 12.16
CA LEU A 90 8.67 13.80 12.24
C LEU A 90 8.63 15.12 13.02
N VAL A 91 9.40 15.24 14.10
CA VAL A 91 9.48 16.48 14.90
C VAL A 91 10.06 17.64 14.08
N GLU A 92 11.11 17.38 13.31
CA GLU A 92 11.71 18.41 12.45
C GLU A 92 10.74 18.82 11.32
N GLU A 93 10.01 17.86 10.74
CA GLU A 93 8.99 18.12 9.72
C GLU A 93 7.84 18.98 10.27
N GLU A 94 7.32 18.66 11.46
CA GLU A 94 6.28 19.48 12.11
C GLU A 94 6.77 20.90 12.43
N ARG A 95 8.05 21.04 12.79
CA ARG A 95 8.66 22.34 13.02
C ARG A 95 8.75 23.17 11.74
N LEU A 96 9.19 22.56 10.64
CA LEU A 96 9.28 23.22 9.33
C LEU A 96 7.91 23.62 8.80
N LEU A 97 6.89 22.75 8.96
CA LEU A 97 5.52 23.04 8.55
C LEU A 97 4.96 24.25 9.31
N ARG A 98 5.15 24.32 10.63
CA ARG A 98 4.70 25.47 11.44
C ARG A 98 5.42 26.77 11.09
N GLN A 99 6.69 26.70 10.71
CA GLN A 99 7.46 27.89 10.30
C GLN A 99 7.02 28.45 8.94
N GLY A 100 6.52 27.59 8.04
CA GLY A 100 5.96 28.02 6.75
C GLY A 100 4.51 28.50 6.80
N GLU A 101 3.80 28.31 7.93
CA GLU A 101 2.44 28.83 8.15
C GLU A 101 2.45 30.28 8.68
N ASP A 102 3.61 30.77 9.13
CA ASP A 102 3.80 32.12 9.68
C ASP A 102 4.39 33.14 8.65
N GLU A 103 4.63 32.73 7.40
CA GLU A 103 5.05 33.58 6.25
C GLU A 103 3.89 33.96 5.33
#